data_AF-A0A949U7U8-F1
#
_entry.id   AF-A0A949U7U8-F1
#
_cell.length_a   1.000
_cell.length_b   1.000
_cell.length_c   1.000
_cell.angle_alpha   90.00
_cell.angle_beta   90.00
_cell.angle_gamma   90.00
#
_symmetry.space_group_name_H-M   'P 1'
#
loop_
_entity.id
_entity.type
_entity.pdbx_description
1 polymer ?
#
loop_
_entity_poly.entity_id
_entity_poly.type
_entity_poly.pdbx_seq_one_letter_code
_entity_poly.pdbx_strand_id
1 'polypeptide(L)'
;MSAYVAPLKDMKFVMKELAGLEAVAKLPGYEEATPDTVDAILEEAAKFAAGVLDPLNRVGDEEGSVWKDGTVTTPKGFKDAYRQYVEAGWGALPSEPAWGGQGLPKLVATGVEEMLTSANMSFSLCPLLTQGAIHALELCGTEAQKETYLRKMVEGRWTGTMNLTEPQAGSDLALVKTRAKRAGDHYLISGQKIFITYGEHDMAENIVH
;
A
#
# COMPACT_ATOMS: atom_id res chain seq x y z
N MET A 1 24.59 -9.07 5.02
CA MET A 1 23.90 -8.00 4.28
C MET A 1 24.30 -6.68 4.92
N SER A 2 24.53 -5.63 4.13
CA SER A 2 24.67 -4.28 4.70
C SER A 2 23.31 -3.81 5.16
N ALA A 3 23.25 -3.11 6.30
CA ALA A 3 22.03 -2.48 6.76
C ALA A 3 21.51 -1.47 5.72
N TYR A 4 20.20 -1.37 5.57
CA TYR A 4 19.57 -0.34 4.76
C TYR A 4 19.82 1.06 5.35
N VAL A 5 20.22 2.00 4.50
CA VAL A 5 20.38 3.41 4.86
C VAL A 5 19.62 4.25 3.84
N ALA A 6 18.58 4.95 4.30
CA ALA A 6 17.78 5.80 3.44
C ALA A 6 18.62 6.96 2.86
N PRO A 7 18.55 7.22 1.53
CA PRO A 7 19.31 8.29 0.88
C PRO A 7 18.67 9.66 1.08
N LEU A 8 18.40 10.06 2.34
CA LEU A 8 17.65 11.27 2.68
C LEU A 8 18.19 12.55 2.03
N LYS A 9 19.51 12.66 1.91
CA LYS A 9 20.13 13.83 1.25
C LYS A 9 19.69 13.95 -0.21
N ASP A 10 19.66 12.84 -0.93
CA ASP A 10 19.29 12.80 -2.34
C ASP A 10 17.78 12.99 -2.51
N MET A 11 16.96 12.31 -1.70
CA MET A 11 15.51 12.48 -1.68
C MET A 11 15.11 13.94 -1.43
N LYS A 12 15.70 14.59 -0.41
CA LYS A 12 15.45 16.01 -0.10
C LYS A 12 15.90 16.92 -1.24
N PHE A 13 17.05 16.64 -1.87
CA PHE A 13 17.52 17.39 -3.03
C PHE A 13 16.54 17.27 -4.21
N VAL A 14 16.14 16.05 -4.58
CA VAL A 14 15.19 15.81 -5.67
C VAL A 14 13.86 16.53 -5.42
N MET A 15 13.31 16.41 -4.21
CA MET A 15 12.03 17.06 -3.88
C MET A 15 12.11 18.58 -3.92
N LYS A 16 13.18 19.18 -3.37
CA LYS A 16 13.32 20.63 -3.26
C LYS A 16 13.78 21.28 -4.57
N GLU A 17 14.77 20.72 -5.24
CA GLU A 17 15.45 21.35 -6.38
C GLU A 17 14.91 20.91 -7.74
N LEU A 18 14.33 19.71 -7.86
CA LEU A 18 13.94 19.12 -9.16
C LEU A 18 12.42 18.95 -9.31
N ALA A 19 11.74 18.47 -8.26
CA ALA A 19 10.32 18.16 -8.29
C ALA A 19 9.41 19.30 -7.82
N GLY A 20 9.99 20.41 -7.32
CA GLY A 20 9.26 21.63 -7.01
C GLY A 20 8.34 21.53 -5.79
N LEU A 21 8.81 20.95 -4.68
CA LEU A 21 8.02 20.80 -3.44
C LEU A 21 7.33 22.11 -3.01
N GLU A 22 8.01 23.26 -3.10
CA GLU A 22 7.43 24.56 -2.72
C GLU A 22 6.22 24.93 -3.60
N ALA A 23 6.25 24.60 -4.88
CA ALA A 23 5.12 24.84 -5.77
C ALA A 23 3.97 23.87 -5.47
N VAL A 24 4.28 22.61 -5.16
CA VAL A 24 3.29 21.60 -4.76
C VAL A 24 2.58 21.98 -3.47
N ALA A 25 3.30 22.45 -2.46
CA ALA A 25 2.74 22.87 -1.18
C ALA A 25 1.80 24.10 -1.27
N LYS A 26 1.83 24.83 -2.40
CA LYS A 26 0.91 25.96 -2.66
C LYS A 26 -0.36 25.53 -3.39
N LEU A 27 -0.49 24.27 -3.79
CA LEU A 27 -1.71 23.75 -4.40
C LEU A 27 -2.79 23.58 -3.32
N PRO A 28 -4.08 23.79 -3.65
CA PRO A 28 -5.17 23.63 -2.69
C PRO A 28 -5.18 22.24 -2.07
N GLY A 29 -5.15 22.17 -0.74
CA GLY A 29 -5.18 20.91 0.03
C GLY A 29 -3.81 20.34 0.39
N TYR A 30 -2.70 20.96 -0.04
CA TYR A 30 -1.33 20.53 0.27
C TYR A 30 -0.55 21.50 1.15
N GLU A 31 -1.25 22.43 1.82
CA GLU A 31 -0.64 23.49 2.62
C GLU A 31 0.19 22.93 3.80
N GLU A 32 -0.15 21.74 4.28
CA GLU A 32 0.57 21.04 5.35
C GLU A 32 1.90 20.40 4.90
N ALA A 33 2.16 20.33 3.59
CA ALA A 33 3.40 19.79 3.01
C ALA A 33 4.56 20.80 3.09
N THR A 34 4.74 21.43 4.26
CA THR A 34 5.83 22.38 4.49
C THR A 34 7.20 21.67 4.47
N PRO A 35 8.31 22.37 4.15
CA PRO A 35 9.64 21.76 4.14
C PRO A 35 10.01 21.06 5.47
N ASP A 36 9.63 21.64 6.61
CA ASP A 36 9.91 21.07 7.93
C ASP A 36 9.07 19.81 8.20
N THR A 37 7.78 19.84 7.83
CA THR A 37 6.90 18.66 7.91
C THR A 37 7.45 17.52 7.05
N VAL A 38 7.83 17.81 5.81
CA VAL A 38 8.37 16.82 4.87
C VAL A 38 9.70 16.26 5.37
N ASP A 39 10.60 17.11 5.86
CA ASP A 39 11.89 16.65 6.41
C ASP A 39 11.68 15.72 7.62
N ALA A 40 10.75 16.04 8.52
CA ALA A 40 10.41 15.20 9.67
C ALA A 40 9.79 13.85 9.24
N ILE A 41 8.87 13.86 8.28
CA ILE A 41 8.25 12.63 7.72
C ILE A 41 9.32 11.71 7.14
N LEU A 42 10.23 12.26 6.33
CA LEU A 42 11.28 11.47 5.70
C LEU A 42 12.23 10.87 6.74
N GLU A 43 12.58 11.61 7.79
CA GLU A 43 13.45 11.13 8.86
C GLU A 43 12.81 10.01 9.69
N GLU A 44 11.54 10.14 10.04
CA GLU A 44 10.83 9.09 10.77
C GLU A 44 10.57 7.85 9.90
N ALA A 45 10.24 8.03 8.62
CA ALA A 45 10.10 6.93 7.68
C ALA A 45 11.44 6.19 7.46
N ALA A 46 12.56 6.91 7.43
CA ALA A 46 13.90 6.31 7.36
C ALA A 46 14.21 5.44 8.59
N LYS A 47 13.86 5.92 9.80
CA LYS A 47 14.01 5.14 11.03
C LYS A 47 13.15 3.88 11.01
N PHE A 48 11.91 3.99 10.55
CA PHE A 48 11.01 2.84 10.42
C PHE A 48 11.56 1.82 9.40
N ALA A 49 11.96 2.28 8.23
CA ALA A 49 12.50 1.43 7.17
C ALA A 49 13.77 0.68 7.64
N ALA A 50 14.75 1.37 8.22
CA ALA A 50 15.99 0.77 8.67
C ALA A 50 15.85 -0.05 9.96
N GLY A 51 15.00 0.38 10.90
CA GLY A 51 14.86 -0.24 12.22
C GLY A 51 13.86 -1.38 12.28
N VAL A 52 12.81 -1.35 11.45
CA VAL A 52 11.70 -2.32 11.49
C VAL A 52 11.69 -3.20 10.24
N LEU A 53 11.80 -2.63 9.04
CA LEU A 53 11.60 -3.40 7.80
C LEU A 53 12.86 -4.12 7.30
N ASP A 54 14.01 -3.45 7.27
CA ASP A 54 15.27 -4.04 6.79
C ASP A 54 15.66 -5.32 7.53
N PRO A 55 15.56 -5.42 8.88
CA PRO A 55 15.84 -6.67 9.59
C PRO A 55 14.93 -7.83 9.17
N LEU A 56 13.72 -7.54 8.68
CA LEU A 56 12.74 -8.54 8.24
C LEU A 56 12.92 -8.94 6.77
N ASN A 57 13.73 -8.24 5.98
CA ASN A 57 13.89 -8.53 4.56
C ASN A 57 14.44 -9.93 4.33
N ARG A 58 15.52 -10.27 5.04
CA ARG A 58 16.11 -11.62 5.00
C ARG A 58 15.19 -12.68 5.58
N VAL A 59 14.49 -12.37 6.67
CA VAL A 59 13.52 -13.30 7.29
C VAL A 59 12.41 -13.63 6.31
N GLY A 60 11.90 -12.64 5.58
CA GLY A 60 10.88 -12.84 4.56
C GLY A 60 11.32 -13.78 3.43
N ASP A 61 12.58 -13.66 2.98
CA ASP A 61 13.18 -14.53 1.96
C ASP A 61 13.42 -15.96 2.46
N GLU A 62 13.96 -16.12 3.68
CA GLU A 62 14.31 -17.43 4.23
C GLU A 62 13.08 -18.25 4.67
N GLU A 63 12.05 -17.61 5.23
CA GLU A 63 10.86 -18.29 5.73
C GLU A 63 9.77 -18.45 4.65
N GLY A 64 9.55 -17.40 3.84
CA GLY A 64 8.41 -17.31 2.93
C GLY A 64 7.04 -17.34 3.63
N SER A 65 5.97 -17.23 2.85
CA SER A 65 4.60 -17.40 3.34
C SER A 65 4.16 -18.85 3.24
N VAL A 66 3.43 -19.33 4.25
CA VAL A 66 2.95 -20.71 4.31
C VAL A 66 1.44 -20.75 4.14
N TRP A 67 0.96 -21.52 3.17
CA TRP A 67 -0.47 -21.78 2.99
C TRP A 67 -0.87 -23.09 3.69
N LYS A 68 -1.95 -23.05 4.46
CA LYS A 68 -2.56 -24.22 5.09
C LYS A 68 -4.07 -24.03 5.24
N ASP A 69 -4.84 -24.98 4.71
CA ASP A 69 -6.31 -25.07 4.90
C ASP A 69 -7.07 -23.77 4.58
N GLY A 70 -6.63 -23.05 3.53
CA GLY A 70 -7.27 -21.81 3.09
C GLY A 70 -6.73 -20.54 3.75
N THR A 71 -5.80 -20.65 4.69
CA THR A 71 -5.16 -19.50 5.36
C THR A 71 -3.69 -19.39 4.96
N VAL A 72 -3.20 -18.15 4.83
CA VAL A 72 -1.77 -17.86 4.63
C VAL A 72 -1.20 -17.23 5.89
N THR A 73 -0.13 -17.83 6.42
CA THR A 73 0.68 -17.25 7.50
C THR A 73 1.88 -16.54 6.88
N THR A 74 2.02 -15.25 7.20
CA THR A 74 3.16 -14.43 6.74
C THR A 74 4.44 -14.74 7.52
N PRO A 75 5.63 -14.38 6.99
CA PRO A 75 6.89 -14.55 7.70
C PRO A 75 6.88 -13.91 9.09
N LYS A 76 7.67 -14.46 10.00
CA LYS A 76 7.76 -13.97 11.37
C LYS A 76 8.10 -12.47 11.38
N GLY A 77 7.34 -11.71 12.17
CA GLY A 77 7.51 -10.27 12.34
C GLY A 77 6.75 -9.40 11.34
N PHE A 78 6.29 -9.94 10.19
CA PHE A 78 5.54 -9.14 9.21
C PHE A 78 4.25 -8.56 9.78
N LYS A 79 3.49 -9.38 10.53
CA LYS A 79 2.26 -8.92 11.20
C LYS A 79 2.50 -7.80 12.22
N ASP A 80 3.59 -7.88 12.99
CA ASP A 80 3.96 -6.84 13.95
C ASP A 80 4.46 -5.57 13.27
N ALA A 81 5.21 -5.71 12.17
CA ALA A 81 5.64 -4.58 11.35
C ALA A 81 4.45 -3.91 10.64
N TYR A 82 3.47 -4.69 10.17
CA TYR A 82 2.24 -4.16 9.58
C TYR A 82 1.40 -3.39 10.60
N ARG A 83 1.27 -3.90 11.82
CA ARG A 83 0.62 -3.16 12.91
C ARG A 83 1.31 -1.82 13.18
N GLN A 84 2.64 -1.81 13.31
CA GLN A 84 3.39 -0.56 13.50
C GLN A 84 3.24 0.39 12.30
N TYR A 85 3.19 -0.14 11.09
CA TYR A 85 2.95 0.64 9.88
C TYR A 85 1.59 1.34 9.90
N VAL A 86 0.55 0.62 10.34
CA VAL A 86 -0.81 1.15 10.53
C VAL A 86 -0.86 2.18 11.65
N GLU A 87 -0.31 1.87 12.83
CA GLU A 87 -0.30 2.76 13.99
C GLU A 87 0.45 4.09 13.72
N ALA A 88 1.52 4.04 12.91
CA ALA A 88 2.26 5.22 12.49
C ALA A 88 1.55 6.02 11.38
N GLY A 89 0.45 5.50 10.81
CA GLY A 89 -0.34 6.19 9.79
C GLY A 89 0.36 6.29 8.42
N TRP A 90 1.37 5.45 8.14
CA TRP A 90 2.14 5.52 6.90
C TRP A 90 1.28 5.29 5.65
N GLY A 91 0.28 4.40 5.75
CA GLY A 91 -0.68 4.16 4.66
C GLY A 91 -1.69 5.28 4.44
N ALA A 92 -1.87 6.16 5.43
CA ALA A 92 -2.84 7.24 5.34
C ALA A 92 -2.24 8.51 4.72
N LEU A 93 -0.91 8.56 4.49
CA LEU A 93 -0.18 9.74 4.02
C LEU A 93 -0.84 10.42 2.80
N PRO A 94 -1.04 9.74 1.65
CA PRO A 94 -1.58 10.38 0.45
C PRO A 94 -3.11 10.45 0.40
N SER A 95 -3.81 9.78 1.32
CA SER A 95 -5.26 9.63 1.25
C SER A 95 -5.99 10.88 1.70
N GLU A 96 -7.24 11.07 1.25
CA GLU A 96 -8.02 12.24 1.59
C GLU A 96 -8.42 12.28 3.08
N PRO A 97 -8.41 13.46 3.73
CA PRO A 97 -8.84 13.61 5.13
C PRO A 97 -10.26 13.13 5.43
N ALA A 98 -11.18 13.20 4.46
CA ALA A 98 -12.56 12.71 4.61
C ALA A 98 -12.62 11.21 4.99
N TRP A 99 -11.61 10.44 4.57
CA TRP A 99 -11.49 9.01 4.84
C TRP A 99 -10.48 8.69 5.94
N GLY A 100 -9.97 9.69 6.66
CA GLY A 100 -8.97 9.52 7.72
C GLY A 100 -7.52 9.61 7.23
N GLY A 101 -7.31 10.09 5.99
CA GLY A 101 -5.99 10.33 5.44
C GLY A 101 -5.34 11.62 5.95
N GLN A 102 -4.06 11.79 5.63
CA GLN A 102 -3.29 13.00 5.98
C GLN A 102 -3.33 14.06 4.87
N GLY A 103 -3.83 13.71 3.68
CA GLY A 103 -3.97 14.63 2.55
C GLY A 103 -2.64 15.12 1.98
N LEU A 104 -1.52 14.44 2.24
CA LEU A 104 -0.21 14.88 1.75
C LEU A 104 -0.04 14.59 0.25
N PRO A 105 0.74 15.41 -0.47
CA PRO A 105 0.94 15.20 -1.89
C PRO A 105 1.66 13.89 -2.16
N LYS A 106 1.32 13.24 -3.27
CA LYS A 106 1.99 12.03 -3.76
C LYS A 106 3.52 12.19 -3.83
N LEU A 107 4.02 13.39 -4.11
CA LEU A 107 5.45 13.71 -4.09
C LEU A 107 6.12 13.29 -2.76
N VAL A 108 5.46 13.52 -1.62
CA VAL A 108 5.98 13.17 -0.29
C VAL A 108 5.78 11.68 -0.02
N ALA A 109 4.58 11.15 -0.31
CA ALA A 109 4.27 9.74 -0.12
C ALA A 109 5.19 8.81 -0.92
N THR A 110 5.54 9.16 -2.17
CA THR A 110 6.47 8.40 -3.00
C THR A 110 7.85 8.24 -2.34
N GLY A 111 8.36 9.26 -1.65
CA GLY A 111 9.64 9.15 -0.94
C GLY A 111 9.58 8.14 0.21
N VAL A 112 8.44 8.09 0.92
CA VAL A 112 8.20 7.08 1.96
C VAL A 112 8.08 5.69 1.34
N GLU A 113 7.28 5.53 0.29
CA GLU A 113 7.11 4.26 -0.43
C GLU A 113 8.43 3.70 -0.98
N GLU A 114 9.32 4.55 -1.48
CA GLU A 114 10.66 4.17 -1.92
C GLU A 114 11.46 3.57 -0.76
N MET A 115 11.44 4.19 0.43
CA MET A 115 12.13 3.67 1.61
C MET A 115 11.57 2.33 2.07
N LEU A 116 10.24 2.20 2.13
CA LEU A 116 9.60 0.94 2.51
C LEU A 116 9.97 -0.19 1.54
N THR A 117 9.92 0.10 0.24
CA THR A 117 10.21 -0.89 -0.83
C THR A 117 11.67 -1.28 -0.88
N SER A 118 12.57 -0.31 -0.68
CA SER A 118 14.02 -0.57 -0.68
C SER A 118 14.46 -1.37 0.54
N ALA A 119 13.86 -1.11 1.70
CA ALA A 119 14.16 -1.85 2.92
C ALA A 119 13.57 -3.27 2.90
N ASN A 120 12.33 -3.44 2.44
CA ASN A 120 11.70 -4.75 2.33
C ASN A 120 10.61 -4.76 1.25
N MET A 121 11.01 -5.14 0.03
CA MET A 121 10.12 -5.19 -1.13
C MET A 121 8.94 -6.12 -0.93
N SER A 122 9.16 -7.30 -0.35
CA SER A 122 8.08 -8.27 -0.15
C SER A 122 6.99 -7.75 0.77
N PHE A 123 7.37 -7.07 1.87
CA PHE A 123 6.45 -6.41 2.78
C PHE A 123 5.72 -5.24 2.11
N SER A 124 6.45 -4.39 1.36
CA SER A 124 5.89 -3.14 0.80
C SER A 124 4.81 -3.37 -0.26
N LEU A 125 4.75 -4.56 -0.87
CA LEU A 125 3.72 -4.90 -1.85
C LEU A 125 2.30 -4.89 -1.26
N CYS A 126 2.12 -5.21 0.03
CA CYS A 126 0.81 -5.16 0.68
C CYS A 126 0.22 -3.74 0.75
N PRO A 127 0.92 -2.75 1.35
CA PRO A 127 0.44 -1.38 1.35
C PRO A 127 0.35 -0.78 -0.05
N LEU A 128 1.28 -1.12 -0.97
CA LEU A 128 1.23 -0.66 -2.36
C LEU A 128 -0.07 -1.08 -3.07
N LEU A 129 -0.45 -2.35 -2.96
CA LEU A 129 -1.68 -2.87 -3.57
C LEU A 129 -2.93 -2.28 -2.91
N THR A 130 -2.87 -2.06 -1.60
CA THR A 130 -3.96 -1.41 -0.86
C THR A 130 -4.17 0.03 -1.34
N GLN A 131 -3.10 0.80 -1.58
CA GLN A 131 -3.20 2.13 -2.19
C GLN A 131 -3.81 2.09 -3.60
N GLY A 132 -3.42 1.10 -4.42
CA GLY A 132 -4.02 0.91 -5.73
C GLY A 132 -5.52 0.66 -5.67
N ALA A 133 -5.97 -0.17 -4.73
CA ALA A 133 -7.39 -0.47 -4.53
C ALA A 133 -8.17 0.74 -3.98
N ILE A 134 -7.60 1.49 -3.04
CA ILE A 134 -8.14 2.78 -2.56
C ILE A 134 -8.35 3.72 -3.75
N HIS A 135 -7.33 3.90 -4.58
CA HIS A 135 -7.39 4.80 -5.73
C HIS A 135 -8.47 4.40 -6.74
N ALA A 136 -8.64 3.09 -7.00
CA ALA A 136 -9.70 2.59 -7.86
C ALA A 136 -11.11 2.89 -7.30
N LEU A 137 -11.30 2.75 -5.98
CA LEU A 137 -12.55 3.06 -5.29
C LEU A 137 -12.84 4.57 -5.27
N GLU A 138 -11.84 5.41 -5.07
CA GLU A 138 -11.99 6.87 -5.14
C GLU A 138 -12.46 7.32 -6.53
N LEU A 139 -11.86 6.75 -7.59
CA LEU A 139 -12.14 7.12 -8.97
C LEU A 139 -13.49 6.60 -9.48
N CYS A 140 -13.81 5.34 -9.17
CA CYS A 140 -14.90 4.61 -9.82
C CYS A 140 -16.01 4.16 -8.86
N GLY A 141 -15.80 4.26 -7.55
CA GLY A 141 -16.75 3.80 -6.53
C GLY A 141 -17.97 4.71 -6.41
N THR A 142 -19.12 4.13 -6.11
CA THR A 142 -20.29 4.90 -5.64
C THR A 142 -20.03 5.44 -4.24
N GLU A 143 -20.74 6.48 -3.83
CA GLU A 143 -20.60 7.03 -2.47
C GLU A 143 -20.82 5.95 -1.37
N ALA A 144 -21.81 5.07 -1.55
CA ALA A 144 -22.03 3.96 -0.63
C ALA A 144 -20.85 2.97 -0.58
N GLN A 145 -20.17 2.71 -1.71
CA GLN A 145 -18.95 1.90 -1.73
C GLN A 145 -17.80 2.61 -1.01
N LYS A 146 -17.59 3.90 -1.30
CA LYS A 146 -16.56 4.71 -0.67
C LYS A 146 -16.71 4.72 0.86
N GLU A 147 -17.91 5.01 1.35
CA GLU A 147 -18.23 4.99 2.78
C GLU A 147 -18.01 3.62 3.44
N THR A 148 -18.28 2.54 2.71
CA THR A 148 -18.13 1.17 3.21
C THR A 148 -16.66 0.75 3.35
N TYR A 149 -15.84 1.10 2.36
CA TYR A 149 -14.49 0.55 2.19
C TYR A 149 -13.37 1.53 2.56
N LEU A 150 -13.42 2.79 2.08
CA LEU A 150 -12.24 3.65 2.07
C LEU A 150 -11.67 3.91 3.46
N ARG A 151 -12.50 4.26 4.44
CA ARG A 151 -12.01 4.53 5.80
C ARG A 151 -11.20 3.36 6.37
N LYS A 152 -11.69 2.13 6.25
CA LYS A 152 -11.01 0.94 6.78
C LYS A 152 -9.73 0.60 6.02
N MET A 153 -9.70 0.91 4.71
CA MET A 153 -8.51 0.68 3.88
C MET A 153 -7.44 1.76 4.11
N VAL A 154 -7.83 3.02 4.26
CA VAL A 154 -6.93 4.14 4.61
C VAL A 154 -6.34 3.97 6.00
N GLU A 155 -7.15 3.52 6.97
CA GLU A 155 -6.67 3.10 8.30
C GLU A 155 -5.78 1.85 8.25
N GLY A 156 -5.73 1.11 7.12
CA GLY A 156 -4.97 -0.13 6.99
C GLY A 156 -5.53 -1.31 7.80
N ARG A 157 -6.77 -1.23 8.28
CA ARG A 157 -7.46 -2.37 8.90
C ARG A 157 -7.85 -3.40 7.85
N TRP A 158 -8.20 -2.93 6.66
CA TRP A 158 -8.49 -3.75 5.49
C TRP A 158 -7.44 -3.49 4.41
N THR A 159 -6.97 -4.55 3.76
CA THR A 159 -6.03 -4.45 2.63
C THR A 159 -6.77 -4.58 1.32
N GLY A 160 -6.07 -4.28 0.22
CA GLY A 160 -6.58 -4.46 -1.13
C GLY A 160 -5.61 -5.23 -2.02
N THR A 161 -6.16 -5.90 -3.03
CA THR A 161 -5.37 -6.54 -4.10
C THR A 161 -6.11 -6.45 -5.44
N MET A 162 -5.46 -6.90 -6.53
CA MET A 162 -6.02 -6.89 -7.89
C MET A 162 -6.06 -8.29 -8.48
N ASN A 163 -7.25 -8.71 -8.93
CA ASN A 163 -7.55 -10.08 -9.34
C ASN A 163 -7.73 -10.18 -10.86
N LEU A 164 -6.63 -10.11 -11.63
CA LEU A 164 -6.67 -9.96 -13.10
C LEU A 164 -6.37 -11.26 -13.85
N THR A 165 -5.14 -11.76 -13.70
CA THR A 165 -4.57 -12.85 -14.50
C THR A 165 -5.25 -14.20 -14.25
N GLU A 166 -5.41 -14.97 -15.32
CA GLU A 166 -5.91 -16.36 -15.30
C GLU A 166 -4.88 -17.30 -15.95
N PRO A 167 -4.93 -18.63 -15.72
CA PRO A 167 -3.95 -19.56 -16.30
C PRO A 167 -3.80 -19.45 -17.83
N GLN A 168 -4.86 -19.07 -18.53
CA GLN A 168 -4.88 -18.86 -19.98
C GLN A 168 -4.81 -17.38 -20.41
N ALA A 169 -4.76 -16.43 -19.47
CA ALA A 169 -4.85 -14.99 -19.76
C ALA A 169 -3.86 -14.19 -18.90
N GLY A 170 -2.69 -13.87 -19.48
CA GLY A 170 -1.65 -12.99 -18.92
C GLY A 170 -1.75 -11.59 -19.52
N SER A 171 -0.83 -11.25 -20.43
CA SER A 171 -0.83 -9.96 -21.12
C SER A 171 -2.12 -9.70 -21.93
N ASP A 172 -2.75 -10.76 -22.45
CA ASP A 172 -4.04 -10.66 -23.15
C ASP A 172 -5.21 -10.97 -22.20
N LEU A 173 -5.69 -9.92 -21.53
CA LEU A 173 -6.84 -10.01 -20.63
C LEU A 173 -8.18 -10.16 -21.36
N ALA A 174 -8.25 -10.07 -22.69
CA ALA A 174 -9.50 -10.33 -23.42
C ALA A 174 -9.91 -11.82 -23.32
N LEU A 175 -8.98 -12.71 -22.95
CA LEU A 175 -9.18 -14.15 -22.82
C LEU A 175 -9.69 -14.60 -21.44
N VAL A 176 -9.99 -13.66 -20.53
CA VAL A 176 -10.51 -14.00 -19.19
C VAL A 176 -11.84 -14.74 -19.28
N LYS A 177 -11.94 -15.82 -18.51
CA LYS A 177 -13.10 -16.70 -18.42
C LYS A 177 -13.90 -16.49 -17.14
N THR A 178 -13.40 -15.72 -16.16
CA THR A 178 -14.18 -15.29 -15.01
C THR A 178 -15.49 -14.65 -15.46
N ARG A 179 -16.59 -14.95 -14.74
CA ARG A 179 -17.93 -14.45 -15.03
C ARG A 179 -18.50 -13.75 -13.81
N ALA A 180 -19.22 -12.66 -14.05
CA ALA A 180 -20.05 -11.98 -13.07
C ALA A 180 -21.51 -12.18 -13.44
N LYS A 181 -22.25 -12.99 -12.68
CA LYS A 181 -23.68 -13.19 -12.86
C LYS A 181 -24.46 -12.25 -11.95
N ARG A 182 -25.28 -11.36 -12.50
CA ARG A 182 -26.11 -10.45 -11.71
C ARG A 182 -27.11 -11.22 -10.83
N ALA A 183 -27.21 -10.86 -9.57
CA ALA A 183 -28.13 -11.42 -8.57
C ALA A 183 -28.70 -10.29 -7.70
N GLY A 184 -29.82 -9.69 -8.12
CA GLY A 184 -30.41 -8.56 -7.39
C GLY A 184 -29.54 -7.30 -7.47
N ASP A 185 -29.03 -6.85 -6.32
CA ASP A 185 -28.16 -5.69 -6.13
C ASP A 185 -26.66 -6.01 -6.18
N HIS A 186 -26.29 -7.30 -6.27
CA HIS A 186 -24.90 -7.75 -6.32
C HIS A 186 -24.62 -8.67 -7.51
N TYR A 187 -23.37 -9.12 -7.62
CA TYR A 187 -22.91 -10.07 -8.62
C TYR A 187 -22.31 -11.31 -7.95
N LEU A 188 -22.61 -12.48 -8.50
CA LEU A 188 -21.96 -13.73 -8.16
C LEU A 188 -20.78 -13.92 -9.11
N ILE A 189 -19.56 -13.89 -8.56
CA ILE A 189 -18.33 -14.04 -9.33
C ILE A 189 -17.93 -15.52 -9.35
N SER A 190 -17.59 -16.05 -10.52
CA SER A 190 -17.10 -17.42 -10.67
C SER A 190 -15.96 -17.47 -11.67
N GLY A 191 -14.83 -18.02 -11.26
CA GLY A 191 -13.60 -18.09 -12.05
C GLY A 191 -12.41 -18.46 -11.18
N GLN A 192 -11.22 -18.48 -11.78
CA GLN A 192 -9.96 -18.71 -11.07
C GLN A 192 -8.95 -17.66 -11.52
N LYS A 193 -8.30 -17.04 -10.55
CA LYS A 193 -7.21 -16.09 -10.77
C LYS A 193 -5.89 -16.67 -10.28
N ILE A 194 -4.78 -16.23 -10.89
CA ILE A 194 -3.42 -16.64 -10.50
C ILE A 194 -2.51 -15.42 -10.38
N PHE A 195 -1.40 -15.59 -9.67
CA PHE A 195 -0.41 -14.52 -9.41
C PHE A 195 -1.02 -13.31 -8.68
N ILE A 196 -1.91 -13.57 -7.72
CA ILE A 196 -2.54 -12.53 -6.92
C ILE A 196 -1.66 -12.24 -5.70
N THR A 197 -0.82 -11.24 -5.84
CA THR A 197 0.04 -10.74 -4.77
C THR A 197 -0.82 -10.29 -3.58
N TYR A 198 -0.48 -10.76 -2.37
CA TYR A 198 -1.31 -10.55 -1.17
C TYR A 198 -2.79 -10.94 -1.35
N GLY A 199 -3.07 -11.95 -2.17
CA GLY A 199 -4.42 -12.49 -2.33
C GLY A 199 -4.99 -13.16 -1.08
N GLU A 200 -4.14 -13.53 -0.12
CA GLU A 200 -4.51 -14.00 1.22
C GLU A 200 -3.33 -13.73 2.16
N HIS A 201 -3.59 -13.33 3.42
CA HIS A 201 -2.58 -13.10 4.46
C HIS A 201 -3.23 -12.83 5.83
N ASP A 202 -2.45 -12.98 6.91
CA ASP A 202 -2.93 -12.86 8.29
C ASP A 202 -2.66 -11.52 8.99
N MET A 203 -2.30 -10.48 8.22
CA MET A 203 -1.87 -9.17 8.76
C MET A 203 -3.02 -8.19 9.01
N ALA A 204 -4.14 -8.34 8.31
CA ALA A 204 -5.28 -7.41 8.33
C ALA A 204 -6.57 -8.12 8.74
N GLU A 205 -7.61 -7.35 9.07
CA GLU A 205 -8.91 -7.91 9.47
C GLU A 205 -9.72 -8.43 8.27
N ASN A 206 -9.48 -7.86 7.08
CA ASN A 206 -10.17 -8.23 5.84
C ASN A 206 -9.32 -7.86 4.62
N ILE A 207 -9.59 -8.51 3.48
CA ILE A 207 -8.93 -8.27 2.20
C ILE A 207 -10.01 -7.94 1.16
N VAL A 208 -9.89 -6.78 0.51
CA VAL A 208 -10.80 -6.32 -0.55
C VAL A 208 -10.20 -6.71 -1.91
N HIS A 209 -10.90 -7.60 -2.62
CA HIS A 209 -10.48 -8.16 -3.91
C HIS A 209 -11.03 -7.42 -5.13
#